data_AF-A0A166SZD2-F1
#
_entry.id   AF-A0A166SZD2-F1
#
_cell.length_a   1.000
_cell.length_b   1.000
_cell.length_c   1.000
_cell.angle_alpha   90.00
_cell.angle_beta   90.00
_cell.angle_gamma   90.00
#
_symmetry.space_group_name_H-M   'P 1'
#
loop_
_entity.id
_entity.type
_entity.pdbx_description
1 polymer ?
#
loop_
_entity_poly.entity_id
_entity_poly.type
_entity_poly.pdbx_seq_one_letter_code
_entity_poly.pdbx_strand_id
1 'polypeptide(L)'
;MATIPSAIDFKKPRQKEWGILQGRTLASLNYGGIVDSNGKSINLTSTNCYQDALEQAKILIAQGTGTVNVQVVEFVPYDYMMQPNV
;
A
#
# COMPACT_ATOMS: atom_id res chain seq x y z
N MET A 1 -24.23 -24.25 21.44
CA MET A 1 -23.85 -23.22 20.45
C MET A 1 -22.74 -23.82 19.60
N ALA A 2 -22.97 -24.03 18.31
CA ALA A 2 -21.93 -24.50 17.40
C ALA A 2 -20.92 -23.37 17.19
N THR A 3 -19.66 -23.62 17.54
CA THR A 3 -18.55 -22.73 17.21
C THR A 3 -18.45 -22.67 15.69
N ILE A 4 -18.80 -21.54 15.08
CA ILE A 4 -18.49 -21.31 13.67
C ILE A 4 -16.97 -21.16 13.61
N PRO A 5 -16.21 -22.08 12.98
CA PRO A 5 -14.78 -21.89 12.85
C PRO A 5 -14.55 -20.61 12.05
N SER A 6 -13.92 -19.61 12.68
CA SER A 6 -13.41 -18.46 11.95
C SER A 6 -12.43 -19.00 10.90
N ALA A 7 -12.75 -18.83 9.61
CA ALA A 7 -11.91 -19.26 8.50
C ALA A 7 -10.72 -18.31 8.24
N ILE A 8 -10.41 -17.41 9.17
CA ILE A 8 -9.30 -16.48 9.06
C ILE A 8 -8.07 -17.11 9.73
N ASP A 9 -7.24 -17.76 8.93
CA ASP A 9 -5.90 -18.19 9.32
C ASP A 9 -4.93 -17.02 9.18
N PHE A 10 -4.56 -16.40 10.30
CA PHE A 10 -3.56 -15.34 10.33
C PHE A 10 -2.17 -15.98 10.21
N LYS A 11 -1.61 -15.99 9.00
CA LYS A 11 -0.20 -16.39 8.82
C LYS A 11 0.74 -15.31 9.37
N LYS A 12 2.03 -15.66 9.49
CA LYS A 12 3.10 -14.77 9.96
C LYS A 12 3.02 -13.41 9.23
N PRO A 13 3.20 -12.28 9.94
CA PRO A 13 3.16 -10.96 9.31
C PRO A 13 4.18 -10.89 8.16
N ARG A 14 3.76 -10.40 6.99
CA ARG A 14 4.69 -10.10 5.90
C ARG A 14 5.60 -8.94 6.28
N GLN A 15 6.65 -8.74 5.47
CA GLN A 15 7.49 -7.56 5.52
C GLN A 15 6.62 -6.29 5.56
N LYS A 16 7.01 -5.32 6.38
CA LYS A 16 6.36 -4.02 6.46
C LYS A 16 6.27 -3.39 5.07
N GLU A 17 5.10 -2.90 4.74
CA GLU A 17 4.86 -2.13 3.53
C GLU A 17 4.47 -0.70 3.89
N TRP A 18 4.67 0.20 2.93
CA TRP A 18 4.44 1.62 3.07
C TRP A 18 3.61 2.09 1.89
N GLY A 19 2.63 2.95 2.16
CA GLY A 19 1.87 3.63 1.11
C GLY A 19 1.61 5.08 1.47
N ILE A 20 0.97 5.81 0.54
CA ILE A 20 0.61 7.21 0.74
C ILE A 20 -0.90 7.37 0.66
N LEU A 21 -1.46 8.02 1.68
CA LEU A 21 -2.82 8.56 1.61
C LEU A 21 -2.76 9.97 1.02
N GLN A 22 -3.50 10.18 -0.08
CA GLN A 22 -3.80 11.48 -0.65
C GLN A 22 -5.26 11.84 -0.33
N GLY A 23 -5.47 12.86 0.49
CA GLY A 23 -6.82 13.26 0.90
C GLY A 23 -7.62 12.12 1.55
N ARG A 24 -6.94 11.30 2.38
CA ARG A 24 -7.46 10.09 3.05
C ARG A 24 -7.73 8.88 2.15
N THR A 25 -7.38 8.94 0.87
CA THR A 25 -7.50 7.80 -0.05
C THR A 25 -6.13 7.23 -0.37
N LEU A 26 -6.02 5.90 -0.43
CA LEU A 26 -4.76 5.25 -0.81
C LEU A 26 -4.44 5.55 -2.27
N ALA A 27 -3.28 6.17 -2.51
CA ALA A 27 -2.84 6.56 -3.84
C ALA A 27 -2.13 5.39 -4.55
N SER A 28 -2.35 5.27 -5.86
CA SER A 28 -1.59 4.36 -6.73
C SER A 28 -0.46 5.15 -7.39
N LEU A 29 0.78 4.86 -7.01
CA LEU A 29 1.96 5.67 -7.34
C LEU A 29 3.08 4.80 -7.91
N ASN A 30 4.00 5.42 -8.65
CA ASN A 30 5.16 4.73 -9.20
C ASN A 30 6.29 4.63 -8.16
N TYR A 31 6.11 3.78 -7.16
CA TYR A 31 7.17 3.52 -6.19
C TYR A 31 8.42 2.94 -6.89
N GLY A 32 9.59 3.51 -6.61
CA GLY A 32 10.85 3.11 -7.21
C GLY A 32 11.05 3.54 -8.68
N GLY A 33 10.11 4.29 -9.28
CA GLY A 33 10.27 4.84 -10.64
C GLY A 33 10.31 3.79 -11.75
N ILE A 34 9.68 2.63 -11.53
CA ILE A 34 9.71 1.48 -12.44
C ILE A 34 8.75 1.71 -13.61
N VAL A 35 9.21 1.42 -14.83
CA VAL A 35 8.41 1.48 -16.06
C VAL A 35 8.40 0.11 -16.73
N ASP A 36 7.32 -0.18 -17.46
CA ASP A 36 7.20 -1.39 -18.28
C ASP A 36 8.06 -1.29 -19.56
N SER A 37 8.01 -2.34 -20.39
CA SER A 37 8.73 -2.39 -21.67
C SER A 37 8.28 -1.34 -22.69
N ASN A 38 7.14 -0.68 -22.47
CA ASN A 38 6.60 0.37 -23.31
C ASN A 38 6.85 1.78 -22.71
N GLY A 39 7.59 1.88 -21.60
CA GLY A 39 7.88 3.13 -20.91
C GLY A 39 6.74 3.65 -20.03
N LYS A 40 5.71 2.85 -19.77
CA LYS A 40 4.59 3.23 -18.90
C LYS A 40 4.92 2.91 -17.44
N SER A 41 4.68 3.87 -16.55
CA SER A 41 4.82 3.67 -15.10
C SER A 41 4.01 2.47 -14.60
N ILE A 42 4.67 1.59 -13.84
CA ILE A 42 4.01 0.53 -13.10
C ILE A 42 3.66 1.08 -11.72
N ASN A 43 2.39 1.45 -11.55
CA ASN A 43 1.93 2.00 -10.27
C ASN A 43 1.46 0.90 -9.33
N LEU A 44 1.79 1.07 -8.05
CA LEU A 44 1.38 0.19 -6.96
C LEU A 44 0.76 1.04 -5.85
N THR A 45 0.00 0.40 -4.97
CA THR A 45 -0.59 1.06 -3.79
C THR A 45 0.32 1.04 -2.56
N SER A 46 1.37 0.23 -2.60
CA SER A 46 2.35 0.10 -1.52
C SER A 46 3.73 -0.33 -2.06
N THR A 47 4.75 -0.14 -1.22
CA THR A 47 6.13 -0.59 -1.44
C THR A 47 6.70 -1.14 -0.13
N ASN A 48 7.59 -2.12 -0.20
CA ASN A 48 8.33 -2.59 0.97
C ASN A 48 9.54 -1.69 1.31
N CYS A 49 9.80 -0.65 0.52
CA CYS A 49 10.85 0.33 0.71
C CYS A 49 10.29 1.66 1.22
N TYR A 50 10.56 1.98 2.49
CA TYR A 50 10.12 3.25 3.09
C TYR A 50 10.65 4.48 2.33
N GLN A 51 11.87 4.39 1.80
CA GLN A 51 12.50 5.51 1.11
C GLN A 51 11.77 5.87 -0.19
N ASP A 52 11.30 4.87 -0.93
CA ASP A 52 10.51 5.08 -2.16
C ASP A 52 9.17 5.74 -1.83
N ALA A 53 8.54 5.35 -0.72
CA ALA A 53 7.32 5.98 -0.24
C ALA A 53 7.58 7.45 0.17
N LEU A 54 8.68 7.73 0.87
CA LEU A 54 9.04 9.10 1.21
C LEU A 54 9.31 9.97 -0.03
N GLU A 55 9.96 9.42 -1.06
CA GLU A 55 10.23 10.14 -2.30
C GLU A 55 8.94 10.51 -3.02
N GLN A 56 8.02 9.55 -3.18
CA GLN A 56 6.72 9.81 -3.80
C GLN A 56 5.89 10.84 -3.02
N ALA A 57 5.97 10.82 -1.68
CA ALA A 57 5.29 11.82 -0.86
C ALA A 57 5.84 13.23 -1.11
N LYS A 58 7.16 13.37 -1.23
CA LYS A 58 7.81 14.66 -1.57
C LYS A 58 7.38 15.15 -2.95
N ILE A 59 7.31 14.26 -3.94
CA ILE A 59 6.85 14.59 -5.30
C ILE A 59 5.42 15.12 -5.27
N LEU A 60 4.50 14.45 -4.58
CA LEU A 60 3.10 14.88 -4.46
C LEU A 60 2.96 16.25 -3.79
N ILE A 61 3.75 16.50 -2.74
CA ILE A 61 3.79 17.80 -2.06
C ILE A 61 4.30 18.88 -3.00
N ALA A 62 5.39 18.62 -3.74
CA ALA A 62 5.97 19.56 -4.70
C ALA A 62 5.01 19.87 -5.87
N GLN A 63 4.14 18.93 -6.24
CA GLN A 63 3.09 19.12 -7.26
C GLN A 63 1.87 19.90 -6.76
N GLY A 64 1.87 20.38 -5.50
CA GLY A 64 0.83 21.25 -4.97
C GLY A 64 -0.29 20.54 -4.20
N THR A 65 -0.16 19.24 -3.92
CA THR A 65 -1.15 18.50 -3.12
C THR A 65 -1.26 19.06 -1.68
N GLY A 66 -0.18 19.65 -1.16
CA GLY A 66 -0.10 20.21 0.18
C GLY A 66 0.19 19.15 1.24
N THR A 67 1.00 19.50 2.24
CA THR A 67 1.47 18.58 3.29
C THR A 67 0.34 17.99 4.14
N VAL A 68 -0.73 18.75 4.35
CA VAL A 68 -1.92 18.30 5.11
C VAL A 68 -2.69 17.16 4.43
N ASN A 69 -2.53 17.02 3.12
CA ASN A 69 -3.24 16.04 2.31
C ASN A 69 -2.39 14.82 1.97
N VAL A 70 -1.13 14.76 2.42
CA VAL A 70 -0.21 13.65 2.13
C VAL A 70 0.22 13.01 3.44
N GLN A 71 -0.07 11.73 3.61
CA GLN A 71 0.33 10.96 4.78
C GLN A 71 1.02 9.68 4.34
N VAL A 72 2.24 9.43 4.84
CA VAL A 72 2.91 8.15 4.66
C VAL A 72 2.44 7.22 5.77
N VAL A 73 1.97 6.03 5.41
CA VAL A 73 1.36 5.06 6.32
C VAL A 73 2.07 3.72 6.22
N GLU A 74 2.31 3.09 7.37
CA GLU A 74 2.85 1.73 7.47
C GLU A 74 1.69 0.73 7.48
N PHE A 75 1.81 -0.31 6.66
CA PHE A 75 0.92 -1.46 6.65
C PHE A 75 1.73 -2.72 6.99
N VAL A 76 1.12 -3.60 7.77
CA VAL A 76 1.61 -4.96 7.94
C VAL A 76 0.58 -5.85 7.27
N PRO A 77 0.78 -6.26 5.99
CA PRO A 77 -0.15 -7.17 5.35
C PRO A 77 -0.12 -8.49 6.11
N TYR A 78 -1.24 -8.83 6.75
CA TYR A 78 -1.49 -10.18 7.20
C TYR A 78 -1.84 -11.00 5.96
N ASP A 79 -1.13 -12.09 5.73
CA ASP A 79 -1.62 -13.13 4.82
C ASP A 79 -2.87 -13.74 5.47
N TYR A 80 -4.04 -13.27 5.08
CA TYR A 80 -5.30 -13.96 5.35
C TYR A 80 -5.82 -14.55 4.03
N MET A 81 -6.00 -15.86 3.99
CA MET A 81 -6.77 -16.50 2.92
C MET A 81 -8.20 -16.61 3.41
N MET A 82 -9.09 -15.76 2.90
CA MET A 82 -10.52 -15.94 3.09
C MET A 82 -11.02 -16.91 2.02
N GLN A 83 -11.51 -18.09 2.43
CA GLN A 83 -12.32 -18.89 1.53
C GLN A 83 -13.68 -18.20 1.38
N PRO A 84 -14.15 -17.89 0.16
CA PRO A 84 -15.52 -17.43 -0.03
C PRO A 84 -16.47 -18.53 0.45
N ASN A 85 -17.36 -18.20 1.39
CA ASN A 85 -18.53 -19.04 1.66
C ASN A 85 -19.48 -18.86 0.48
N VAL A 86 -19.64 -19.91 -0.32
CA VAL A 86 -20.69 -20.05 -1.34
C VAL A 86 -21.87 -20.81 -0.77
#